data_AF-A0A7W1AGD0-F1
#
_entry.id   AF-A0A7W1AGD0-F1
#
_cell.length_a   1.000
_cell.length_b   1.000
_cell.length_c   1.000
_cell.angle_alpha   90.00
_cell.angle_beta   90.00
_cell.angle_gamma   90.00
#
_symmetry.space_group_name_H-M   'P 1'
#
loop_
_entity.id
_entity.type
_entity.pdbx_description
1 polymer ?
#
loop_
_entity_poly.entity_id
_entity_poly.type
_entity_poly.pdbx_seq_one_letter_code
_entity_poly.pdbx_strand_id
1 'polypeptide(L)'
;MMGGLLEGLFLARVNAMTDKKAAFTAKASPKDGTTGDPLPLKEWGLKNYIDVAHELRWMRQTAKDVSGVLRDNRNCIHPQKELSHGLSLDSNDTAMFWPVFSTLADQIIGSAKSPKA
;
A
#
# COMPACT_ATOMS: atom_id res chain seq x y z
N MET A 1 -12.09 -3.28 2.14
CA MET A 1 -11.67 -2.52 3.36
C MET A 1 -10.17 -2.62 3.65
N MET A 2 -9.53 -3.80 3.59
CA MET A 2 -8.09 -3.96 3.89
C MET A 2 -7.15 -3.07 3.06
N GLY A 3 -7.41 -2.86 1.77
CA GLY A 3 -6.58 -2.00 0.94
C GLY A 3 -6.59 -0.52 1.38
N GLY A 4 -7.75 0.02 1.78
CA GLY A 4 -7.84 1.39 2.29
C GLY A 4 -7.17 1.55 3.67
N LEU A 5 -7.26 0.53 4.53
CA LEU A 5 -6.53 0.51 5.79
C LEU A 5 -5.01 0.47 5.57
N LEU A 6 -4.56 -0.29 4.57
CA LEU A 6 -3.15 -0.35 4.18
C LEU A 6 -2.65 0.99 3.61
N GLU A 7 -3.45 1.68 2.79
CA GLU A 7 -3.17 3.06 2.36
C GLU A 7 -3.01 3.99 3.56
N GLY A 8 -3.92 3.91 4.55
CA GLY A 8 -3.84 4.68 5.79
C GLY A 8 -2.57 4.40 6.60
N LEU A 9 -2.14 3.13 6.69
CA LEU A 9 -0.89 2.75 7.37
C LEU A 9 0.34 3.31 6.66
N PHE A 10 0.40 3.25 5.33
CA PHE A 10 1.50 3.85 4.58
C PHE A 10 1.54 5.37 4.72
N LEU A 11 0.38 6.03 4.65
CA LEU A 11 0.27 7.46 4.88
C LEU A 11 0.75 7.85 6.29
N ALA A 12 0.34 7.09 7.31
CA ALA A 12 0.80 7.29 8.68
C ALA A 12 2.32 7.08 8.78
N ARG A 13 2.86 6.05 8.12
CA ARG A 13 4.31 5.75 8.09
C ARG A 13 5.12 6.87 7.47
N VAL A 14 4.67 7.45 6.35
CA VAL A 14 5.31 8.63 5.73
C VAL A 14 5.25 9.81 6.70
N ASN A 15 4.10 10.05 7.33
CA ASN A 15 3.93 11.17 8.25
C ASN A 15 4.78 11.06 9.52
N ALA A 16 5.11 9.83 9.95
CA ALA A 16 5.99 9.55 11.07
C ALA A 16 7.49 9.63 10.72
N MET A 17 7.88 9.85 9.45
CA MET A 17 9.29 10.01 9.08
C MET A 17 9.86 11.34 9.58
N THR A 18 11.07 11.29 10.13
CA THR A 18 11.86 12.48 10.44
C THR A 18 12.22 13.25 9.17
N ASP A 19 12.64 12.52 8.12
CA ASP A 19 12.86 13.08 6.79
C ASP A 19 11.79 12.60 5.82
N LYS A 20 10.76 13.43 5.62
CA LYS A 20 9.70 13.13 4.64
C LYS A 20 10.20 13.23 3.20
N LYS A 21 11.28 13.98 2.92
CA LYS A 21 11.76 14.20 1.55
C LYS A 21 12.14 12.89 0.89
N ALA A 22 12.74 11.96 1.63
CA ALA A 22 13.09 10.62 1.15
C ALA A 22 11.91 9.90 0.45
N ALA A 23 10.66 10.08 0.92
CA ALA A 23 9.48 9.50 0.28
C ALA A 23 9.14 10.17 -1.06
N PHE A 24 9.23 11.51 -1.15
CA PHE A 24 8.90 12.26 -2.37
C PHE A 24 10.02 12.27 -3.41
N THR A 25 11.27 12.01 -3.00
CA THR A 25 12.43 11.93 -3.89
C THR A 25 12.75 10.51 -4.33
N ALA A 26 12.07 9.50 -3.78
CA ALA A 26 12.18 8.11 -4.23
C ALA A 26 11.92 8.01 -5.74
N LYS A 27 12.62 7.10 -6.42
CA LYS A 27 12.45 6.87 -7.85
C LYS A 27 11.03 6.40 -8.16
N ALA A 28 10.43 5.63 -7.26
CA ALA A 28 9.06 5.16 -7.32
C ALA A 28 8.01 6.23 -6.93
N SER A 29 8.43 7.41 -6.45
CA SER A 29 7.48 8.46 -6.08
C SER A 29 6.72 8.93 -7.32
N PRO A 30 5.38 9.03 -7.25
CA PRO A 30 4.58 9.54 -8.36
C PRO A 30 4.89 11.02 -8.58
N LYS A 31 4.99 11.41 -9.85
CA LYS A 31 5.29 12.77 -10.28
C LYS A 31 4.25 13.23 -11.27
N ASP A 32 3.99 14.53 -11.27
CA ASP A 32 3.15 15.15 -12.27
C ASP A 32 3.82 15.03 -13.64
N GLY A 33 3.05 14.60 -14.64
CA GLY A 33 3.57 14.31 -15.98
C GLY A 33 3.97 15.55 -16.79
N THR A 34 3.56 16.75 -16.36
CA THR A 34 3.81 18.02 -17.07
C THR A 34 4.96 18.79 -16.45
N THR A 35 4.97 18.89 -15.12
CA THR A 35 5.95 19.66 -14.34
C THR A 35 7.13 18.82 -13.89
N GLY A 36 6.94 17.50 -13.75
CA GLY A 36 7.94 16.59 -13.16
C GLY A 36 8.01 16.67 -11.63
N ASP A 37 7.17 17.49 -11.00
CA ASP A 37 7.15 17.68 -9.56
C ASP A 37 6.51 16.49 -8.84
N PRO A 38 6.94 16.14 -7.61
CA PRO A 38 6.31 15.08 -6.83
C PRO A 38 4.84 15.39 -6.52
N LEU A 39 3.96 14.40 -6.70
CA LEU A 39 2.54 14.56 -6.37
C LEU A 39 2.34 14.66 -4.84
N PRO A 40 1.35 15.45 -4.38
CA PRO A 40 0.99 15.50 -2.96
C PRO A 40 0.41 14.16 -2.49
N LEU A 41 0.62 13.79 -1.23
CA LEU A 41 0.21 12.48 -0.66
C LEU A 41 -1.27 12.13 -0.85
N LYS A 42 -2.15 13.13 -0.93
CA LYS A 42 -3.59 12.95 -1.17
C LYS A 42 -3.90 12.35 -2.56
N GLU A 43 -2.96 12.46 -3.50
CA GLU A 43 -3.07 11.94 -4.87
C GLU A 43 -2.35 10.59 -5.04
N TRP A 44 -1.73 10.08 -3.97
CA TRP A 44 -1.09 8.77 -4.00
C TRP A 44 -2.14 7.67 -3.84
N GLY A 45 -2.18 6.74 -4.80
CA GLY A 45 -2.90 5.49 -4.63
C GLY A 45 -2.04 4.41 -3.96
N LEU A 46 -2.67 3.32 -3.51
CA LEU A 46 -2.01 2.20 -2.85
C LEU A 46 -0.79 1.66 -3.61
N LYS A 47 -0.85 1.61 -4.95
CA LYS A 47 0.30 1.18 -5.76
C LYS A 47 1.53 2.06 -5.54
N ASN A 48 1.34 3.39 -5.52
CA ASN A 48 2.42 4.35 -5.33
C ASN A 48 3.06 4.16 -3.95
N TYR A 49 2.22 3.98 -2.92
CA TYR A 49 2.70 3.68 -1.58
C TYR A 49 3.49 2.37 -1.50
N ILE A 50 2.99 1.29 -2.11
CA ILE A 50 3.69 -0.01 -2.15
C ILE A 50 5.05 0.13 -2.83
N ASP A 51 5.11 0.80 -3.98
CA ASP A 51 6.35 0.93 -4.74
C ASP A 51 7.41 1.74 -3.98
N VAL A 52 7.01 2.88 -3.37
CA VAL A 52 7.90 3.71 -2.54
C VAL A 52 8.31 2.98 -1.26
N ALA A 53 7.38 2.32 -0.58
CA ALA A 53 7.66 1.57 0.65
C ALA A 53 8.66 0.44 0.40
N HIS A 54 8.57 -0.23 -0.74
CA HIS A 54 9.54 -1.24 -1.12
C HIS A 54 10.92 -0.64 -1.42
N GLU A 55 10.98 0.46 -2.17
CA GLU A 55 12.25 1.16 -2.45
C GLU A 55 12.93 1.63 -1.15
N LEU A 56 12.15 2.16 -0.21
CA LEU A 56 12.61 2.59 1.12
C LEU A 56 12.75 1.43 2.12
N ARG A 57 12.58 0.18 1.69
CA ARG A 57 12.78 -1.05 2.47
C ARG A 57 11.92 -1.14 3.74
N TRP A 58 10.72 -0.56 3.72
CA TRP A 58 9.73 -0.74 4.79
C TRP A 58 9.09 -2.12 4.75
N MET A 59 9.14 -2.75 3.58
CA MET A 59 8.58 -4.06 3.33
C MET A 59 9.49 -4.87 2.39
N ARG A 60 9.42 -6.19 2.50
CA ARG A 60 10.21 -7.13 1.69
C ARG A 60 9.61 -7.32 0.29
N GLN A 61 10.40 -7.86 -0.65
CA GLN A 61 9.94 -8.16 -2.01
C GLN A 61 8.71 -9.07 -2.03
N THR A 62 8.70 -10.15 -1.25
CA THR A 62 7.53 -11.05 -1.15
C THR A 62 6.27 -10.30 -0.72
N ALA A 63 6.43 -9.34 0.20
CA ALA A 63 5.34 -8.52 0.69
C ALA A 63 4.82 -7.58 -0.42
N LYS A 64 5.71 -7.06 -1.27
CA LYS A 64 5.35 -6.26 -2.45
C LYS A 64 4.55 -7.10 -3.43
N ASP A 65 4.99 -8.32 -3.73
CA ASP A 65 4.35 -9.18 -4.73
C ASP A 65 2.90 -9.52 -4.33
N VAL A 66 2.68 -9.88 -3.05
CA VAL A 66 1.33 -10.21 -2.56
C VAL A 66 0.46 -8.99 -2.29
N SER A 67 1.05 -7.81 -2.08
CA SER A 67 0.27 -6.57 -1.90
C SER A 67 -0.50 -6.15 -3.15
N GLY A 68 -0.06 -6.58 -4.34
CA GLY A 68 -0.81 -6.42 -5.58
C GLY A 68 -2.17 -7.12 -5.53
N VAL A 69 -2.21 -8.33 -4.97
CA VAL A 69 -3.45 -9.10 -4.78
C VAL A 69 -4.40 -8.36 -3.84
N LEU A 70 -3.91 -7.86 -2.70
CA LEU A 70 -4.73 -7.06 -1.77
C LEU A 70 -5.24 -5.76 -2.39
N ARG A 71 -4.43 -5.09 -3.22
CA ARG A 71 -4.82 -3.89 -3.95
C ARG A 71 -5.94 -4.19 -4.93
N ASP A 72 -5.82 -5.27 -5.69
CA ASP A 72 -6.79 -5.63 -6.73
C ASP A 72 -8.12 -6.11 -6.11
N ASN A 73 -8.03 -6.73 -4.93
CA ASN A 73 -9.15 -7.18 -4.11
C ASN A 73 -9.67 -6.13 -3.11
N ARG A 74 -9.16 -4.88 -3.12
CA ARG A 74 -9.56 -3.83 -2.15
C ARG A 74 -11.05 -3.47 -2.21
N ASN A 75 -11.63 -3.66 -3.39
CA ASN A 75 -13.02 -3.39 -3.78
C ASN A 75 -13.80 -4.67 -4.08
N CYS A 76 -13.39 -5.81 -3.52
CA CYS A 76 -14.11 -7.07 -3.72
C CYS A 76 -15.54 -7.06 -3.20
N ILE A 77 -15.86 -6.18 -2.25
CA ILE A 77 -17.22 -5.92 -1.76
C ILE A 77 -17.87 -4.80 -2.59
N HIS A 78 -17.76 -4.87 -3.92
CA HIS A 78 -18.43 -3.93 -4.82
C HIS A 78 -19.39 -4.75 -5.70
N PRO A 79 -20.71 -4.65 -5.50
CA PRO A 79 -21.70 -5.51 -6.19
C PRO A 79 -21.53 -5.53 -7.71
N GLN A 80 -21.16 -4.39 -8.30
CA GLN A 80 -20.88 -4.29 -9.74
C GLN A 80 -19.69 -5.15 -10.19
N LYS A 81 -18.64 -5.26 -9.36
CA LYS A 81 -17.41 -6.00 -9.69
C LYS A 81 -17.62 -7.50 -9.48
N GLU A 82 -18.38 -7.89 -8.47
CA GLU A 82 -18.87 -9.26 -8.28
C GLU A 82 -19.73 -9.69 -9.48
N LEU A 83 -20.70 -8.85 -9.88
CA LEU A 83 -21.57 -9.10 -11.03
C LEU A 83 -20.80 -9.18 -12.36
N SER A 84 -19.86 -8.27 -12.61
CA SER A 84 -19.12 -8.23 -13.89
C SER A 84 -18.06 -9.33 -14.01
N HIS A 85 -17.53 -9.84 -12.90
CA HIS A 85 -16.55 -10.93 -12.90
C HIS A 85 -17.18 -12.31 -12.65
N GLY A 86 -18.48 -12.40 -12.36
CA GLY A 86 -19.15 -13.66 -11.98
C GLY A 86 -18.58 -14.27 -10.69
N LEU A 87 -18.01 -13.44 -9.82
CA LEU A 87 -17.35 -13.86 -8.58
C LEU A 87 -18.35 -13.79 -7.43
N SER A 88 -18.52 -14.90 -6.73
CA SER A 88 -19.17 -14.93 -5.41
C SER A 88 -18.08 -15.09 -4.37
N LEU A 89 -17.77 -14.02 -3.64
CA LEU A 89 -16.79 -14.06 -2.57
C LEU A 89 -17.48 -14.39 -1.26
N ASP A 90 -16.93 -15.33 -0.51
CA ASP A 90 -17.45 -15.71 0.79
C ASP A 90 -16.50 -15.30 1.94
N SER A 91 -16.87 -15.71 3.14
CA SER A 91 -16.06 -15.43 4.35
C SER A 91 -14.69 -16.12 4.31
N ASN A 92 -14.56 -17.28 3.66
CA ASN A 92 -13.28 -17.98 3.53
C ASN A 92 -12.35 -17.25 2.56
N ASP A 93 -12.88 -16.76 1.44
CA ASP A 93 -12.10 -15.96 0.48
C ASP A 93 -11.56 -14.69 1.14
N THR A 94 -12.35 -14.04 1.99
CA THR A 94 -11.87 -12.85 2.71
C THR A 94 -10.89 -13.18 3.83
N ALA A 95 -11.05 -14.32 4.50
CA ALA A 95 -10.17 -14.78 5.57
C ALA A 95 -8.73 -15.05 5.07
N MET A 96 -8.56 -15.51 3.83
CA MET A 96 -7.22 -15.78 3.27
C MET A 96 -6.37 -14.51 3.13
N PHE A 97 -7.00 -13.35 2.99
CA PHE A 97 -6.32 -12.06 2.82
C PHE A 97 -5.85 -11.47 4.15
N TRP A 98 -6.46 -11.88 5.26
CA TRP A 98 -6.17 -11.31 6.58
C TRP A 98 -4.72 -11.54 7.02
N PRO A 99 -4.14 -12.77 6.98
CA PRO A 99 -2.74 -12.98 7.34
C PRO A 99 -1.76 -12.17 6.48
N VAL A 100 -2.08 -11.98 5.20
CA VAL A 100 -1.28 -11.16 4.27
C VAL A 100 -1.31 -9.70 4.73
N PHE A 101 -2.50 -9.18 5.03
CA PHE A 101 -2.68 -7.83 5.55
C PHE A 101 -1.93 -7.64 6.88
N SER A 102 -2.10 -8.54 7.86
CA SER A 102 -1.45 -8.44 9.16
C SER A 102 0.08 -8.43 9.04
N THR A 103 0.64 -9.32 8.22
CA THR A 103 2.10 -9.39 7.98
C THR A 103 2.64 -8.11 7.36
N LEU A 104 1.88 -7.50 6.43
CA LEU A 104 2.24 -6.22 5.82
C LEU A 104 2.18 -5.08 6.85
N ALA A 105 1.11 -5.01 7.63
CA ALA A 105 0.94 -4.01 8.67
C ALA A 105 2.09 -4.07 9.69
N ASP A 106 2.47 -5.27 10.13
CA ASP A 106 3.57 -5.48 11.07
C ASP A 106 4.91 -5.00 10.51
N GLN A 107 5.20 -5.26 9.23
CA GLN A 107 6.43 -4.77 8.59
C GLN A 107 6.45 -3.24 8.51
N ILE A 108 5.33 -2.62 8.12
CA ILE A 108 5.21 -1.15 8.02
C ILE A 108 5.39 -0.51 9.40
N ILE A 109 4.67 -1.01 10.41
CA ILE A 109 4.74 -0.50 11.79
C ILE A 109 6.14 -0.74 12.37
N GLY A 110 6.71 -1.92 12.17
CA GLY A 110 8.07 -2.25 12.60
C GLY A 110 9.12 -1.34 11.98
N SER A 111 8.98 -1.02 10.69
CA SER A 111 9.88 -0.10 9.99
C SER A 111 9.86 1.34 10.53
N ALA A 112 8.80 1.73 11.26
CA ALA A 112 8.72 3.04 11.90
C ALA A 112 9.49 3.08 13.23
N LYS A 113 9.55 1.96 13.96
CA LYS A 113 10.21 1.86 15.28
C LYS A 113 11.72 1.73 15.19
N SER A 114 12.23 1.25 14.06
CA SER A 114 13.67 1.16 13.78
C SER A 114 14.03 2.10 12.62
N PRO A 115 14.16 3.41 12.86
CA PRO A 115 14.76 4.29 11.88
C PRO A 115 16.21 3.82 11.73
N LYS A 116 16.50 3.07 10.67
CA LYS A 116 17.89 2.76 10.34
C LYS A 116 18.58 4.09 10.09
N ALA A 117 19.52 4.41 10.98
CA ALA A 117 20.41 5.56 10.94
C ALA A 117 21.23 5.60 9.65
#